data_AF-A0A932B6F0-F1
#
_entry.id   AF-A0A932B6F0-F1
#
_cell.length_a   1.000
_cell.length_b   1.000
_cell.length_c   1.000
_cell.angle_alpha   90.00
_cell.angle_beta   90.00
_cell.angle_gamma   90.00
#
_symmetry.space_group_name_H-M   'P 1'
#
loop_
_entity.id
_entity.type
_entity.pdbx_description
1 polymer ?
#
loop_
_entity_poly.entity_id
_entity_poly.type
_entity_poly.pdbx_seq_one_letter_code
_entity_poly.pdbx_strand_id
1 'polypeptide(L)'
;PLLSSFSVDALRAAQEAQPELPRALLLDKWVRGAVDEAQSLGCQALVVNQTQLDADRIELGHAVGLKMLTYTVNDASRASTLWLAGLDGLITDRVDLFEPQARLGANPAHLMYVAEEFIA
;
A
#
# COMPACT_ATOMS: atom_id res chain seq x y z
N PRO A 1 -0.92 -8.86 -13.50
CA PRO A 1 -0.16 -7.58 -13.40
C PRO A 1 -1.09 -6.50 -12.81
N LEU A 2 -0.54 -5.45 -12.19
CA LEU A 2 -1.30 -4.31 -11.67
C LEU A 2 -0.83 -3.05 -12.41
N LEU A 3 -1.74 -2.31 -13.03
CA LEU A 3 -1.46 -1.00 -13.61
C LEU A 3 -1.75 0.07 -12.55
N SER A 4 -0.80 0.97 -12.30
CA SER A 4 -1.01 2.10 -11.39
C SER A 4 -0.64 3.42 -12.05
N SER A 5 -1.35 4.50 -11.71
CA SER A 5 -1.07 5.84 -12.23
C SER A 5 -1.56 6.92 -11.28
N PHE A 6 -0.88 8.08 -11.27
CA PHE A 6 -1.38 9.31 -10.65
C PHE A 6 -2.42 10.01 -11.53
N SER A 7 -2.45 9.68 -12.82
CA SER A 7 -3.38 10.27 -13.79
C SER A 7 -4.69 9.48 -13.81
N VAL A 8 -5.76 10.12 -13.34
CA VAL A 8 -7.13 9.61 -13.45
C VAL A 8 -7.52 9.34 -14.90
N ASP A 9 -7.12 10.21 -15.83
CA ASP A 9 -7.41 10.02 -17.26
C ASP A 9 -6.73 8.78 -17.83
N ALA A 10 -5.49 8.48 -17.40
CA ALA A 10 -4.81 7.25 -17.79
C ALA A 10 -5.51 6.00 -17.22
N LEU A 11 -6.03 6.07 -15.99
CA LEU A 11 -6.79 4.96 -15.39
C LEU A 11 -8.12 4.74 -16.10
N ARG A 12 -8.82 5.82 -16.47
CA ARG A 12 -10.05 5.76 -17.25
C ARG A 12 -9.81 5.16 -18.63
N ALA A 13 -8.78 5.62 -19.34
CA ALA A 13 -8.40 5.04 -20.63
C ALA A 13 -8.03 3.55 -20.50
N ALA A 14 -7.34 3.15 -19.43
CA ALA A 14 -7.03 1.76 -19.17
C ALA A 14 -8.28 0.92 -18.84
N GLN A 15 -9.25 1.49 -18.13
CA GLN A 15 -10.55 0.87 -17.86
C GLN A 15 -11.34 0.64 -19.15
N GLU A 16 -11.38 1.62 -20.05
CA GLU A 16 -12.06 1.51 -21.36
C GLU A 16 -11.36 0.51 -22.29
N ALA A 17 -10.02 0.55 -22.35
CA ALA A 17 -9.25 -0.29 -23.26
C ALA A 17 -9.17 -1.76 -22.80
N GLN A 18 -9.06 -2.02 -21.49
CA GLN A 18 -8.98 -3.36 -20.92
C GLN A 18 -9.61 -3.41 -19.51
N PRO A 19 -10.95 -3.57 -19.40
CA PRO A 19 -11.67 -3.53 -18.13
C PRO A 19 -11.15 -4.51 -17.08
N GLU A 20 -10.77 -5.72 -17.52
CA GLU A 20 -10.27 -6.81 -16.66
C GLU A 20 -8.85 -6.57 -16.10
N LEU A 21 -8.10 -5.60 -16.63
CA LEU A 21 -6.77 -5.28 -16.10
C LEU A 21 -6.89 -4.67 -14.70
N PRO A 22 -6.30 -5.26 -13.64
CA PRO A 22 -6.32 -4.65 -12.33
C PRO A 22 -5.66 -3.26 -12.34
N ARG A 23 -6.32 -2.28 -11.72
CA ARG A 23 -5.88 -0.89 -11.65
C ARG A 23 -5.71 -0.42 -10.21
N ALA A 24 -4.83 0.54 -9.99
CA ALA A 24 -4.67 1.25 -8.73
C ALA A 24 -4.45 2.75 -8.93
N LEU A 25 -5.11 3.57 -8.11
CA LEU A 25 -4.89 5.02 -8.11
C LEU A 25 -3.71 5.36 -7.19
N LEU A 26 -2.73 6.09 -7.74
CA LEU A 26 -1.58 6.61 -7.00
C LEU A 26 -1.89 7.99 -6.41
N LEU A 27 -1.51 8.22 -5.16
CA LEU A 27 -1.71 9.48 -4.45
C LEU A 27 -0.42 9.96 -3.81
N ASP A 28 0.05 11.15 -4.19
CA ASP A 28 1.17 11.79 -3.50
C ASP A 28 0.72 12.55 -2.25
N LYS A 29 -0.53 13.04 -2.26
CA LYS A 29 -1.20 13.69 -1.14
C LYS A 29 -2.56 13.03 -0.91
N TRP A 30 -2.95 12.87 0.34
CA TRP A 30 -4.30 12.41 0.63
C TRP A 30 -5.30 13.50 0.24
N VAL A 31 -6.28 13.15 -0.58
CA VAL A 31 -7.37 14.04 -0.99
C VAL A 31 -8.70 13.48 -0.52
N ARG A 32 -9.61 14.37 -0.11
CA ARG A 32 -10.98 13.96 0.24
C ARG A 32 -11.66 13.39 -1.00
N GLY A 33 -12.28 12.22 -0.88
CA GLY A 33 -12.95 11.53 -1.98
C GLY A 33 -12.05 10.60 -2.80
N ALA A 34 -10.77 10.42 -2.42
CA ALA A 34 -9.87 9.54 -3.16
C ALA A 34 -10.35 8.08 -3.19
N VAL A 35 -10.99 7.62 -2.12
CA VAL A 35 -11.59 6.28 -2.01
C VAL A 35 -12.72 6.15 -3.03
N ASP A 36 -13.65 7.11 -3.07
CA ASP A 36 -14.76 7.13 -4.01
C ASP A 36 -14.28 7.20 -5.47
N GLU A 37 -13.25 8.02 -5.75
CA GLU A 37 -12.65 8.14 -7.08
C GLU A 37 -12.04 6.80 -7.54
N ALA A 38 -11.27 6.14 -6.67
CA ALA A 38 -10.71 4.82 -6.96
C ALA A 38 -11.81 3.77 -7.23
N GLN A 39 -12.89 3.75 -6.45
CA GLN A 39 -14.03 2.86 -6.69
C GLN A 39 -14.71 3.15 -8.03
N SER A 40 -14.92 4.42 -8.38
CA SER A 40 -15.56 4.82 -9.64
C SER A 40 -14.77 4.37 -10.88
N LEU A 41 -13.45 4.29 -10.77
CA LEU A 41 -12.54 3.82 -11.82
C LEU A 41 -12.39 2.29 -11.84
N GLY A 42 -13.11 1.58 -10.97
CA GLY A 42 -12.96 0.14 -10.77
C GLY A 42 -11.53 -0.24 -10.38
N CYS A 43 -10.84 0.62 -9.63
CA CYS A 43 -9.54 0.29 -9.06
C CYS A 43 -9.72 -0.77 -7.97
N GLN A 44 -8.73 -1.65 -7.84
CA GLN A 44 -8.68 -2.66 -6.79
C GLN A 44 -7.83 -2.21 -5.60
N ALA A 45 -7.07 -1.11 -5.76
CA ALA A 45 -6.17 -0.62 -4.74
C ALA A 45 -5.97 0.91 -4.80
N LEU A 46 -5.56 1.46 -3.66
CA LEU A 46 -4.91 2.76 -3.55
C LEU A 46 -3.42 2.55 -3.25
N VAL A 47 -2.57 3.33 -3.90
CA VAL A 47 -1.13 3.34 -3.66
C VAL A 47 -0.75 4.74 -3.20
N VAL A 48 -0.48 4.90 -1.91
CA VAL A 48 -0.39 6.23 -1.26
C VAL A 48 1.04 6.51 -0.82
N ASN A 49 1.52 7.73 -1.00
CA ASN A 49 2.78 8.19 -0.43
C ASN A 49 2.80 7.88 1.08
N GLN A 50 3.88 7.25 1.56
CA GLN A 50 3.95 6.79 2.94
C GLN A 50 3.76 7.90 3.97
N THR A 51 4.15 9.14 3.68
CA THR A 51 3.94 10.28 4.59
C THR A 51 2.47 10.68 4.75
N GLN A 52 1.60 10.16 3.89
CA GLN A 52 0.16 10.45 3.84
C GLN A 52 -0.68 9.23 4.22
N LEU A 53 -0.09 8.14 4.68
CA LEU A 53 -0.82 6.94 5.04
C LEU A 53 -0.74 6.69 6.56
N ASP A 54 -1.87 6.38 7.16
CA ASP A 54 -2.03 6.04 8.57
C ASP A 54 -3.10 4.93 8.70
N ALA A 55 -3.33 4.48 9.93
CA ALA A 55 -4.28 3.39 10.20
C ALA A 55 -5.70 3.74 9.76
N ASP A 56 -6.18 4.94 10.06
CA ASP A 56 -7.53 5.40 9.70
C ASP A 56 -7.72 5.39 8.17
N ARG A 57 -6.72 5.86 7.42
CA ARG A 57 -6.77 5.85 5.95
C ARG A 57 -6.68 4.46 5.35
N ILE A 58 -5.94 3.55 5.99
CA ILE A 58 -5.91 2.14 5.59
C ILE A 58 -7.32 1.53 5.78
N GLU A 59 -7.92 1.74 6.96
CA GLU A 59 -9.26 1.26 7.27
C GLU A 59 -10.31 1.81 6.29
N LEU A 60 -10.24 3.11 5.96
CA LEU A 60 -11.16 3.72 4.99
C LEU A 60 -11.13 3.03 3.62
N GLY A 61 -9.96 2.62 3.12
CA GLY A 61 -9.87 1.87 1.87
C GLY A 61 -10.37 0.43 2.00
N HIS A 62 -9.99 -0.24 3.09
CA HIS A 62 -10.44 -1.61 3.37
C HIS A 62 -11.95 -1.72 3.53
N ALA A 63 -12.59 -0.72 4.14
CA ALA A 63 -14.04 -0.68 4.35
C ALA A 63 -14.86 -0.78 3.05
N VAL A 64 -14.25 -0.43 1.91
CA VAL A 64 -14.87 -0.53 0.59
C VAL A 64 -14.23 -1.60 -0.31
N GLY A 65 -13.39 -2.47 0.27
CA GLY A 65 -12.76 -3.58 -0.42
C GLY A 65 -11.52 -3.23 -1.25
N LEU A 66 -10.98 -2.01 -1.13
CA LEU A 66 -9.72 -1.64 -1.77
C LEU A 66 -8.53 -2.20 -1.00
N LYS A 67 -7.47 -2.56 -1.71
CA LYS A 67 -6.15 -2.83 -1.14
C LYS A 67 -5.37 -1.54 -0.89
N MET A 68 -4.59 -1.50 0.19
CA MET A 68 -3.84 -0.31 0.60
C MET A 68 -2.35 -0.58 0.50
N LEU A 69 -1.70 0.11 -0.44
CA LEU A 69 -0.27 0.00 -0.72
C LEU A 69 0.41 1.34 -0.48
N THR A 70 1.73 1.32 -0.26
CA THR A 70 2.51 2.55 -0.08
C THR A 70 3.87 2.54 -0.75
N TYR A 71 4.41 3.74 -1.03
CA TYR A 71 5.72 3.98 -1.59
C TYR A 71 6.35 5.28 -1.04
N THR A 72 7.66 5.49 -1.15
CA THR A 72 8.71 4.47 -1.20
C THR A 72 9.24 4.32 0.22
N VAL A 73 9.03 3.16 0.84
CA VAL A 73 9.36 2.95 2.25
C VAL A 73 10.68 2.22 2.35
N ASN A 74 11.72 2.94 2.77
CA ASN A 74 13.07 2.39 2.93
C ASN A 74 13.44 2.18 4.41
N ASP A 75 12.58 2.62 5.33
CA ASP A 75 12.77 2.53 6.78
C ASP A 75 11.93 1.39 7.38
N ALA A 76 12.58 0.49 8.12
CA ALA A 76 11.96 -0.70 8.69
C ALA A 76 10.95 -0.40 9.81
N SER A 77 11.19 0.66 10.58
CA SER A 77 10.25 1.07 11.64
C SER A 77 8.95 1.60 11.04
N ARG A 78 9.06 2.41 9.97
CA ARG A 78 7.91 2.90 9.23
C ARG A 78 7.12 1.78 8.56
N ALA A 79 7.82 0.85 7.90
CA ALA A 79 7.18 -0.33 7.32
C ALA A 79 6.42 -1.14 8.38
N SER A 80 7.06 -1.39 9.54
CA SER A 80 6.44 -2.10 10.68
C SER A 80 5.19 -1.41 11.18
N THR A 81 5.24 -0.08 11.36
CA THR A 81 4.08 0.73 11.78
C THR A 81 2.90 0.55 10.82
N LEU A 82 3.14 0.63 9.51
CA LEU A 82 2.09 0.52 8.51
C LEU A 82 1.57 -0.92 8.36
N TRP A 83 2.43 -1.94 8.48
CA TRP A 83 1.99 -3.33 8.48
C TRP A 83 1.12 -3.69 9.69
N LEU A 84 1.49 -3.22 10.88
CA LEU A 84 0.64 -3.38 12.08
C LEU A 84 -0.71 -2.69 11.90
N ALA A 85 -0.77 -1.62 11.12
CA ALA A 85 -2.00 -0.94 10.74
C ALA A 85 -2.77 -1.61 9.57
N GLY A 86 -2.28 -2.74 9.03
CA GLY A 86 -2.98 -3.52 8.00
C GLY A 86 -2.54 -3.29 6.56
N LEU A 87 -1.40 -2.65 6.30
CA LEU A 87 -0.90 -2.41 4.95
C LEU A 87 -0.80 -3.71 4.11
N ASP A 88 -1.36 -3.70 2.89
CA ASP A 88 -1.37 -4.86 1.98
C ASP A 88 -0.11 -4.99 1.11
N GLY A 89 0.60 -3.87 0.86
CA GLY A 89 1.82 -3.92 0.06
C GLY A 89 2.75 -2.72 0.24
N LEU A 90 4.04 -3.01 0.18
CA LEU A 90 5.14 -2.07 0.36
C LEU A 90 5.92 -1.97 -0.94
N ILE A 91 6.18 -0.75 -1.40
CA ILE A 91 7.13 -0.44 -2.48
C ILE A 91 8.37 0.18 -1.84
N THR A 92 9.54 -0.38 -2.14
CA THR A 92 10.80 -0.05 -1.47
C THR A 92 11.97 -0.12 -2.45
N ASP A 93 12.97 0.73 -2.24
CA ASP A 93 14.27 0.62 -2.90
C ASP A 93 15.20 -0.35 -2.13
N ARG A 94 14.87 -0.65 -0.87
CA ARG A 94 15.65 -1.53 0.02
C ARG A 94 15.18 -2.97 -0.05
N VAL A 95 15.17 -3.53 -1.26
CA VAL A 95 14.81 -4.95 -1.49
C VAL A 95 15.75 -5.91 -0.75
N ASP A 96 16.96 -5.46 -0.40
CA ASP A 96 17.92 -6.16 0.46
C ASP A 96 17.45 -6.27 1.93
N LEU A 97 16.61 -5.35 2.40
CA LEU A 97 16.02 -5.38 3.75
C LEU A 97 14.65 -6.05 3.77
N PHE A 98 13.88 -5.91 2.70
CA PHE A 98 12.51 -6.38 2.59
C PHE A 98 12.42 -7.54 1.60
N GLU A 99 13.00 -8.68 1.97
CA GLU A 99 12.97 -9.90 1.16
C GLU A 99 11.51 -10.35 0.87
N PRO A 100 11.20 -10.94 -0.30
CA PRO A 100 9.84 -11.28 -0.71
C PRO A 100 9.06 -12.18 0.27
N GLN A 101 9.76 -12.94 1.13
CA GLN A 101 9.17 -13.78 2.18
C GLN A 101 8.64 -12.98 3.39
N ALA A 102 8.83 -11.66 3.48
CA ALA A 102 8.13 -10.82 4.46
C ALA A 102 6.59 -10.95 4.35
N ARG A 103 6.09 -11.50 3.22
CA ARG A 103 4.69 -11.88 2.99
C ARG A 103 4.20 -13.12 3.75
N LEU A 104 5.06 -13.95 4.34
CA LEU A 104 4.64 -15.18 5.04
C LEU A 104 4.21 -14.95 6.50
N GLY A 105 3.98 -13.70 6.91
CA GLY A 105 3.62 -13.37 8.30
C GLY A 105 4.80 -13.37 9.27
N ALA A 106 6.01 -13.67 8.80
CA ALA A 106 7.24 -13.40 9.53
C ALA A 106 7.62 -11.94 9.30
N ASN A 107 7.16 -11.05 10.16
CA ASN A 107 7.67 -9.69 10.24
C ASN A 107 9.14 -9.77 10.73
N PRO A 108 10.16 -9.51 9.89
CA PRO A 108 11.56 -9.64 10.29
C PRO A 108 11.93 -8.60 11.36
N ALA A 109 11.29 -7.43 11.34
CA ALA A 109 11.47 -6.40 12.34
C ALA A 109 10.76 -6.74 13.67
N HIS A 110 9.64 -7.47 13.64
CA HIS A 110 9.04 -8.05 14.85
C HIS A 110 9.93 -9.14 15.43
N LEU A 111 10.54 -10.00 14.59
CA LEU A 111 11.48 -11.02 15.06
C LEU A 111 12.75 -10.39 15.67
N MET A 112 13.26 -9.28 15.12
CA MET A 112 14.39 -8.56 15.73
C MET A 112 14.00 -7.85 17.03
N TYR A 113 12.87 -7.15 17.07
CA TYR A 113 12.39 -6.46 18.28
C TYR A 113 12.07 -7.45 19.42
N VAL A 114 11.44 -8.58 19.11
CA VAL A 114 11.16 -9.64 20.09
C VAL A 114 12.45 -10.35 20.52
N ALA A 115 13.44 -10.53 19.63
CA ALA A 115 14.73 -11.09 20.02
C ALA A 115 15.52 -10.17 20.97
N GLU A 116 15.45 -8.85 20.80
CA GLU A 116 16.09 -7.89 21.71
C GLU A 116 15.38 -7.81 23.07
N GLU A 117 14.04 -7.87 23.12
CA GLU A 117 13.27 -7.91 24.38
C GLU A 117 13.42 -9.23 25.15
N PHE A 118 13.73 -10.35 24.49
CA PHE A 118 13.97 -11.65 25.15
C PHE A 118 15.41 -11.82 25.69
N ILE A 119 16.34 -10.93 25.32
CA ILE A 119 17.76 -10.98 25.73
C ILE A 119 18.08 -9.95 26.84
N ALA A 120 17.15 -9.05 27.17
CA ALA A 120 17.23 -8.11 28.29
C ALA A 120 16.60 -8.67 29.58
#